data_AF-A0A8E2K024-F1
#
_entry.id   AF-A0A8E2K024-F1
#
_cell.length_a   1.000
_cell.length_b   1.000
_cell.length_c   1.000
_cell.angle_alpha   90.00
_cell.angle_beta   90.00
_cell.angle_gamma   90.00
#
_symmetry.space_group_name_H-M   'P 1'
#
loop_
_entity.id
_entity.type
_entity.pdbx_description
1 polymer ?
#
loop_
_entity_poly.entity_id
_entity_poly.type
_entity_poly.pdbx_seq_one_letter_code
_entity_poly.pdbx_strand_id
1 'polypeptide(L)'
;LTATGSVLEYLYNGEYFPRRLSTSKDSALEPDPSLPSPDATGAALLRHARVYTLADKLGLPALKSLAHAKIHRTSSTARGEIAYARYVYKETSKEDVTIRRPVAAFWATRSHVLRHEAEDEFRAMCLEFPQFGFDVLSLVLDQRERKGERAGHVELAVVPGSAGGRKRARVSQG
;
A
#
# COMPACT_ATOMS: atom_id res chain seq x y z
N LEU A 1 3.75 -18.71 -14.55
CA LEU A 1 4.00 -18.01 -15.84
C LEU A 1 5.09 -16.97 -15.67
N THR A 2 5.97 -16.83 -16.66
CA THR A 2 6.90 -15.71 -16.75
C THR A 2 6.13 -14.42 -17.08
N ALA A 3 6.68 -13.25 -16.77
CA ALA A 3 6.00 -11.97 -17.02
C ALA A 3 5.62 -11.80 -18.50
N THR A 4 6.48 -12.24 -19.42
CA THR A 4 6.20 -12.27 -20.86
C THR A 4 4.99 -13.13 -21.19
N GLY A 5 4.85 -14.31 -20.56
CA GLY A 5 3.68 -15.16 -20.73
C GLY A 5 2.38 -14.46 -20.28
N SER A 6 2.41 -13.73 -19.17
CA SER A 6 1.27 -12.93 -18.71
C SER A 6 0.94 -11.77 -19.65
N VAL A 7 1.94 -11.12 -20.26
CA VAL A 7 1.70 -10.09 -21.29
C VAL A 7 1.03 -10.70 -22.51
N LEU A 8 1.51 -11.85 -23.00
CA LEU A 8 0.90 -12.54 -24.14
C LEU A 8 -0.55 -12.92 -23.83
N GLU A 9 -0.82 -13.52 -22.67
CA GLU A 9 -2.19 -13.86 -22.26
C GLU A 9 -3.10 -12.63 -22.25
N TYR A 10 -2.60 -11.49 -21.74
CA TYR A 10 -3.33 -10.23 -21.77
C TYR A 10 -3.62 -9.75 -23.20
N LEU A 11 -2.67 -9.87 -24.13
CA LEU A 11 -2.88 -9.44 -25.52
C LEU A 11 -3.95 -10.28 -26.22
N TYR A 12 -4.08 -11.56 -25.86
CA TYR A 12 -5.12 -12.44 -26.44
C TYR A 12 -6.48 -12.29 -25.75
N ASN A 13 -6.52 -12.11 -24.43
CA ASN A 13 -7.74 -12.24 -23.64
C ASN A 13 -8.18 -10.95 -22.93
N GLY A 14 -7.38 -9.89 -22.96
CA GLY A 14 -7.57 -8.67 -22.17
C GLY A 14 -7.34 -8.85 -20.67
N GLU A 15 -6.87 -10.02 -20.23
CA GLU A 15 -6.67 -10.39 -18.83
C GLU A 15 -5.55 -11.45 -18.75
N TYR A 16 -4.88 -11.57 -17.60
CA TYR A 16 -3.82 -12.56 -17.39
C TYR A 16 -3.97 -13.29 -16.05
N PHE A 17 -3.40 -14.48 -15.91
CA PHE A 17 -3.45 -15.22 -14.66
C PHE A 17 -2.60 -14.59 -13.52
N PRO A 18 -3.11 -14.42 -12.29
CA PRO A 18 -4.45 -14.76 -11.83
C PRO A 18 -5.48 -13.70 -12.23
N ARG A 19 -6.60 -14.12 -12.80
CA ARG A 19 -7.74 -13.31 -13.27
C ARG A 19 -8.56 -12.77 -12.09
N ARG A 20 -9.26 -11.67 -12.34
CA ARG A 20 -10.27 -11.16 -11.40
C ARG A 20 -11.52 -12.04 -11.49
N LEU A 21 -12.09 -12.42 -10.36
CA LEU A 21 -13.28 -13.27 -10.31
C LEU A 21 -14.56 -12.56 -10.77
N SER A 22 -14.52 -11.23 -10.87
CA SER A 22 -15.63 -10.39 -11.30
C SER A 22 -15.10 -9.05 -11.86
N THR A 23 -15.98 -8.30 -12.51
CA THR A 23 -15.68 -6.97 -13.07
C THR A 23 -15.62 -5.87 -12.00
N SER A 24 -15.99 -6.17 -10.76
CA SER A 24 -15.99 -5.21 -9.66
C SER A 24 -14.58 -4.73 -9.33
N LYS A 25 -14.49 -3.47 -8.87
CA LYS A 25 -13.22 -2.86 -8.46
C LYS A 25 -12.57 -3.60 -7.30
N ASP A 26 -13.33 -4.26 -6.44
CA ASP A 26 -12.79 -4.98 -5.27
C ASP A 26 -12.79 -6.50 -5.47
N SER A 27 -12.87 -6.95 -6.74
CA SER A 27 -12.89 -8.36 -7.07
C SER A 27 -11.60 -9.08 -6.66
N ALA A 28 -11.75 -10.15 -5.89
CA ALA A 28 -10.63 -11.03 -5.54
C ALA A 28 -10.00 -11.66 -6.79
N LEU A 29 -8.72 -12.02 -6.66
CA LEU A 29 -8.01 -12.76 -7.69
C LEU A 29 -8.30 -14.25 -7.55
N GLU A 30 -8.32 -14.96 -8.67
CA GLU A 30 -8.40 -16.42 -8.66
C GLU A 30 -7.23 -17.02 -7.86
N PRO A 31 -7.47 -18.08 -7.08
CA PRO A 31 -6.43 -18.70 -6.27
C PRO A 31 -5.38 -19.34 -7.17
N ASP A 32 -4.12 -19.15 -6.80
CA ASP A 32 -3.00 -19.78 -7.49
C ASP A 32 -2.49 -20.99 -6.68
N PRO A 33 -2.78 -22.23 -7.12
CA PRO A 33 -2.34 -23.43 -6.40
C PRO A 33 -0.82 -23.64 -6.46
N SER A 34 -0.11 -22.91 -7.32
CA SER A 34 1.35 -23.00 -7.41
C SER A 34 2.08 -22.20 -6.34
N LEU A 35 1.38 -21.35 -5.58
CA LEU A 35 1.97 -20.49 -4.56
C LEU A 35 1.70 -21.02 -3.15
N PRO A 36 2.70 -21.02 -2.26
CA PRO A 36 2.50 -21.39 -0.87
C PRO A 36 1.62 -20.34 -0.16
N SER A 37 0.81 -20.81 0.79
CA SER A 37 0.04 -19.95 1.70
C SER A 37 0.51 -20.20 3.13
N PRO A 38 1.22 -19.26 3.79
CA PRO A 38 1.49 -17.89 3.36
C PRO A 38 2.66 -17.74 2.36
N ASP A 39 2.56 -16.77 1.44
CA ASP A 39 3.64 -16.45 0.50
C ASP A 39 4.75 -15.63 1.19
N ALA A 40 5.75 -16.34 1.69
CA ALA A 40 6.93 -15.74 2.33
C ALA A 40 7.88 -15.06 1.34
N THR A 41 7.81 -15.43 0.05
CA THR A 41 8.74 -14.95 -0.99
C THR A 41 8.23 -13.71 -1.73
N GLY A 42 6.94 -13.41 -1.60
CA GLY A 42 6.28 -12.36 -2.37
C GLY A 42 6.17 -12.71 -3.87
N ALA A 43 6.19 -14.00 -4.22
CA ALA A 43 6.11 -14.45 -5.61
C ALA A 43 4.82 -13.96 -6.30
N ALA A 44 3.70 -13.88 -5.58
CA ALA A 44 2.45 -13.31 -6.11
C ALA A 44 2.62 -11.82 -6.47
N LEU A 45 3.14 -11.02 -5.53
CA LEU A 45 3.38 -9.58 -5.74
C LEU A 45 4.38 -9.35 -6.87
N LEU A 46 5.50 -10.08 -6.85
CA LEU A 46 6.57 -9.96 -7.84
C LEU A 46 6.10 -10.31 -9.25
N ARG A 47 5.16 -11.23 -9.41
CA ARG A 47 4.54 -11.52 -10.72
C ARG A 47 3.90 -10.25 -11.27
N HIS A 48 3.02 -9.62 -10.51
CA HIS A 48 2.32 -8.41 -10.95
C HIS A 48 3.26 -7.23 -11.13
N ALA A 49 4.27 -7.08 -10.26
CA ALA A 49 5.30 -6.05 -10.39
C ALA A 49 6.10 -6.19 -11.69
N ARG A 50 6.48 -7.42 -12.08
CA ARG A 50 7.18 -7.69 -13.34
C ARG A 50 6.30 -7.43 -14.56
N VAL A 51 5.00 -7.73 -14.48
CA VAL A 51 4.06 -7.37 -15.55
C VAL A 51 3.89 -5.86 -15.64
N TYR A 52 3.84 -5.16 -14.51
CA TYR A 52 3.75 -3.70 -14.46
C TYR A 52 4.95 -3.02 -15.13
N THR A 53 6.17 -3.43 -14.78
CA THR A 53 7.40 -2.87 -15.38
C THR A 53 7.54 -3.22 -16.86
N LEU A 54 7.14 -4.43 -17.25
CA LEU A 54 7.18 -4.85 -18.65
C LEU A 54 6.11 -4.10 -19.48
N ALA A 55 4.92 -3.90 -18.94
CA ALA A 55 3.86 -3.14 -19.59
C ALA A 55 4.27 -1.67 -19.82
N ASP A 56 4.98 -1.07 -18.86
CA ASP A 56 5.54 0.27 -19.01
C ASP A 56 6.56 0.34 -20.17
N LYS A 57 7.51 -0.61 -20.19
CA LYS A 57 8.53 -0.70 -21.25
C LYS A 57 7.93 -0.93 -22.64
N LEU A 58 6.80 -1.63 -22.73
CA LEU A 58 6.11 -1.93 -23.99
C LEU A 58 5.07 -0.87 -24.39
N GLY A 59 4.88 0.17 -23.58
CA GLY A 59 3.86 1.20 -23.88
C GLY A 59 2.43 0.68 -23.80
N LEU A 60 2.14 -0.24 -22.88
CA LEU A 60 0.81 -0.84 -22.67
C LEU A 60 0.14 -0.28 -21.40
N PRO A 61 -0.43 0.95 -21.43
CA PRO A 61 -0.94 1.63 -20.23
C PRO A 61 -2.13 0.91 -19.57
N ALA A 62 -2.97 0.23 -20.37
CA ALA A 62 -4.09 -0.55 -19.86
C ALA A 62 -3.60 -1.79 -19.07
N LEU A 63 -2.54 -2.46 -19.55
CA LEU A 63 -1.91 -3.57 -18.84
C LEU A 63 -1.18 -3.09 -17.58
N LYS A 64 -0.47 -1.96 -17.66
CA LYS A 64 0.19 -1.32 -16.50
C LYS A 64 -0.83 -1.04 -15.39
N SER A 65 -1.97 -0.46 -15.77
CA SER A 65 -3.08 -0.17 -14.84
C SER A 65 -3.70 -1.45 -14.26
N LEU A 66 -3.91 -2.47 -15.09
CA LEU A 66 -4.42 -3.78 -14.65
C LEU A 66 -3.47 -4.43 -13.64
N ALA A 67 -2.17 -4.46 -13.93
CA ALA A 67 -1.17 -5.03 -13.04
C ALA A 67 -1.11 -4.29 -11.71
N HIS A 68 -1.10 -2.96 -11.73
CA HIS A 68 -1.18 -2.16 -10.50
C HIS A 68 -2.42 -2.49 -9.67
N ALA A 69 -3.57 -2.62 -10.31
CA ALA A 69 -4.79 -3.00 -9.60
C ALA A 69 -4.64 -4.38 -8.93
N LYS A 70 -4.02 -5.36 -9.59
CA LYS A 70 -3.83 -6.70 -9.01
C LYS A 70 -2.84 -6.74 -7.85
N ILE A 71 -1.81 -5.90 -7.86
CA ILE A 71 -0.87 -5.75 -6.73
C ILE A 71 -1.63 -5.42 -5.45
N HIS A 72 -2.55 -4.43 -5.48
CA HIS A 72 -3.36 -4.03 -4.31
C HIS A 72 -4.25 -5.14 -3.76
N ARG A 73 -4.52 -6.19 -4.53
CA ARG A 73 -5.42 -7.31 -4.13
C ARG A 73 -4.66 -8.56 -3.73
N THR A 74 -3.35 -8.53 -3.82
CA THR A 74 -2.50 -9.67 -3.47
C THR A 74 -2.21 -9.62 -1.98
N SER A 75 -2.52 -10.69 -1.26
CA SER A 75 -2.11 -10.83 0.13
C SER A 75 -0.62 -11.17 0.21
N SER A 76 0.04 -10.69 1.26
CA SER A 76 1.49 -10.74 1.37
C SER A 76 1.94 -10.78 2.83
N THR A 77 3.14 -11.31 3.03
CA THR A 77 3.87 -11.29 4.30
C THR A 77 4.85 -10.12 4.33
N ALA A 78 5.36 -9.73 5.50
CA ALA A 78 6.37 -8.67 5.60
C ALA A 78 7.63 -8.98 4.75
N ARG A 79 8.05 -10.26 4.72
CA ARG A 79 9.17 -10.73 3.89
C ARG A 79 8.87 -10.67 2.39
N GLY A 80 7.64 -11.00 1.99
CA GLY A 80 7.21 -10.84 0.60
C GLY A 80 7.15 -9.38 0.17
N GLU A 81 6.71 -8.49 1.06
CA GLU A 81 6.61 -7.05 0.83
C GLU A 81 7.97 -6.37 0.71
N ILE A 82 8.98 -6.78 1.49
CA ILE A 82 10.31 -6.20 1.36
C ILE A 82 11.00 -6.65 0.06
N ALA A 83 10.78 -7.91 -0.35
CA ALA A 83 11.24 -8.40 -1.65
C ALA A 83 10.57 -7.65 -2.82
N TYR A 84 9.26 -7.40 -2.72
CA TYR A 84 8.50 -6.58 -3.66
C TYR A 84 9.01 -5.13 -3.71
N ALA A 85 9.21 -4.49 -2.55
CA ALA A 85 9.76 -3.15 -2.45
C ALA A 85 11.12 -3.05 -3.13
N ARG A 86 12.02 -4.01 -2.86
CA ARG A 86 13.34 -4.09 -3.50
C ARG A 86 13.23 -4.12 -5.02
N TYR A 87 12.32 -4.94 -5.56
CA TYR A 87 12.10 -5.01 -7.00
C TYR A 87 11.58 -3.68 -7.57
N VAL A 88 10.58 -3.06 -6.94
CA VAL A 88 9.99 -1.79 -7.40
C VAL A 88 11.04 -0.69 -7.46
N TYR A 89 11.81 -0.49 -6.38
CA TYR A 89 12.80 0.59 -6.32
C TYR A 89 13.98 0.38 -7.28
N LYS A 90 14.26 -0.88 -7.63
CA LYS A 90 15.28 -1.25 -8.62
C LYS A 90 14.82 -1.05 -10.07
N GLU A 91 13.59 -1.44 -10.39
CA GLU A 91 13.15 -1.63 -11.80
C GLU A 91 12.22 -0.52 -12.32
N THR A 92 11.79 0.42 -11.47
CA THR A 92 10.92 1.55 -11.86
C THR A 92 11.66 2.88 -11.77
N SER A 93 11.21 3.91 -12.48
CA SER A 93 11.78 5.26 -12.35
C SER A 93 11.45 5.88 -10.98
N LYS A 94 12.24 6.85 -10.54
CA LYS A 94 12.04 7.54 -9.25
C LYS A 94 10.75 8.35 -9.22
N GLU A 95 10.30 8.77 -10.40
CA GLU A 95 9.12 9.58 -10.64
C GLU A 95 7.84 8.73 -10.68
N ASP A 96 7.93 7.39 -10.72
CA ASP A 96 6.77 6.50 -10.69
C ASP A 96 6.19 6.37 -9.26
N VAL A 97 5.60 7.47 -8.80
CA VAL A 97 4.93 7.56 -7.50
C VAL A 97 3.72 6.64 -7.40
N THR A 98 3.18 6.16 -8.53
CA THR A 98 1.97 5.34 -8.56
C THR A 98 2.21 4.01 -7.88
N ILE A 99 3.35 3.38 -8.17
CA ILE A 99 3.75 2.11 -7.54
C ILE A 99 4.61 2.30 -6.29
N ARG A 100 5.44 3.36 -6.22
CA ARG A 100 6.34 3.60 -5.08
C ARG A 100 5.63 4.12 -3.84
N ARG A 101 4.65 5.03 -3.97
CA ARG A 101 3.95 5.61 -2.81
C ARG A 101 3.18 4.57 -2.00
N PRO A 102 2.42 3.63 -2.59
CA PRO A 102 1.77 2.57 -1.82
C PRO A 102 2.76 1.68 -1.07
N VAL A 103 3.92 1.36 -1.67
CA VAL A 103 4.99 0.59 -1.01
C VAL A 103 5.49 1.34 0.23
N ALA A 104 5.86 2.62 0.09
CA ALA A 104 6.31 3.40 1.23
C ALA A 104 5.22 3.55 2.30
N ALA A 105 3.96 3.73 1.89
CA ALA A 105 2.82 3.84 2.81
C ALA A 105 2.57 2.54 3.62
N PHE A 106 2.75 1.37 3.00
CA PHE A 106 2.66 0.08 3.68
C PHE A 106 3.64 0.02 4.85
N TRP A 107 4.90 0.41 4.62
CA TRP A 107 5.94 0.38 5.66
C TRP A 107 5.79 1.49 6.69
N ALA A 108 5.35 2.69 6.29
CA ALA A 108 5.09 3.79 7.22
C ALA A 108 3.99 3.43 8.24
N THR A 109 2.93 2.78 7.78
CA THR A 109 1.78 2.40 8.64
C THR A 109 2.05 1.18 9.52
N ARG A 110 2.96 0.29 9.11
CA ARG A 110 3.32 -0.95 9.83
C ARG A 110 4.71 -0.89 10.49
N SER A 111 5.11 0.29 10.95
CA SER A 111 6.44 0.52 11.56
C SER A 111 6.77 -0.34 12.80
N HIS A 112 5.77 -0.95 13.44
CA HIS A 112 5.97 -1.91 14.52
C HIS A 112 6.41 -3.30 14.03
N VAL A 113 5.95 -3.73 12.85
CA VAL A 113 6.32 -5.03 12.23
C VAL A 113 7.79 -5.03 11.82
N LEU A 114 8.30 -3.86 11.41
CA LEU A 114 9.70 -3.66 11.03
C LEU A 114 10.71 -4.12 12.07
N ARG A 115 10.40 -3.96 13.35
CA ARG A 115 11.34 -4.24 14.45
C ARG A 115 11.48 -5.72 14.80
N HIS A 116 10.60 -6.58 14.30
CA HIS A 116 10.54 -7.98 14.76
C HIS A 116 10.63 -8.99 13.63
N GLU A 117 10.15 -8.67 12.42
CA GLU A 117 10.02 -9.67 11.35
C GLU A 117 10.97 -9.46 10.16
N ALA A 118 11.44 -8.24 9.92
CA ALA A 118 12.18 -7.89 8.70
C ALA A 118 13.21 -6.76 8.92
N GLU A 119 13.77 -6.64 10.13
CA GLU A 119 14.69 -5.54 10.47
C GLU A 119 15.94 -5.57 9.59
N ASP A 120 16.57 -6.74 9.45
CA ASP A 120 17.79 -6.92 8.66
C ASP A 120 17.53 -6.63 7.16
N GLU A 121 16.44 -7.17 6.61
CA GLU A 121 16.06 -6.92 5.22
C GLU A 121 15.69 -5.45 4.98
N PHE A 122 15.02 -4.79 5.93
CA PHE A 122 14.68 -3.38 5.82
C PHE A 122 15.92 -2.48 5.94
N ARG A 123 16.85 -2.80 6.84
CA ARG A 123 18.13 -2.10 6.95
C ARG A 123 18.91 -2.22 5.65
N ALA A 124 19.01 -3.43 5.10
CA ALA A 124 19.65 -3.65 3.81
C ALA A 124 18.96 -2.83 2.69
N MET A 125 17.62 -2.81 2.67
CA MET A 125 16.83 -2.03 1.71
C MET A 125 17.11 -0.53 1.80
N CYS A 126 17.18 0.04 3.01
CA CYS A 126 17.51 1.46 3.20
C CYS A 126 18.92 1.82 2.74
N LEU A 127 19.88 0.90 2.90
CA LEU A 127 21.27 1.11 2.48
C LEU A 127 21.45 0.96 0.96
N GLU A 128 20.76 -0.01 0.35
CA GLU A 128 20.83 -0.26 -1.09
C GLU A 128 20.02 0.78 -1.89
N PHE A 129 18.87 1.21 -1.37
CA PHE A 129 17.98 2.17 -2.01
C PHE A 129 17.62 3.31 -1.04
N PRO A 130 18.49 4.31 -0.84
CA PRO A 130 18.24 5.40 0.13
C PRO A 130 16.93 6.16 -0.08
N GLN A 131 16.46 6.26 -1.33
CA GLN A 131 15.16 6.88 -1.64
C GLN A 131 14.00 6.17 -0.93
N PHE A 132 14.04 4.85 -0.78
CA PHE A 132 13.01 4.11 -0.06
C PHE A 132 12.90 4.55 1.39
N GLY A 133 14.04 4.68 2.09
CA GLY A 133 14.08 5.17 3.46
C GLY A 133 13.53 6.60 3.57
N PHE A 134 13.88 7.47 2.62
CA PHE A 134 13.35 8.83 2.55
C PHE A 134 11.83 8.84 2.38
N ASP A 135 11.30 8.10 1.41
CA ASP A 135 9.86 8.05 1.13
C ASP A 135 9.06 7.54 2.34
N VAL A 136 9.57 6.52 3.05
CA VAL A 136 8.96 5.99 4.27
C VAL A 136 8.99 7.03 5.39
N LEU A 137 10.14 7.67 5.62
CA LEU A 137 10.29 8.68 6.67
C LEU A 137 9.38 9.89 6.43
N SER A 138 9.33 10.41 5.21
CA SER A 138 8.43 11.51 4.84
C SER A 138 6.98 11.16 5.15
N LEU A 139 6.51 9.97 4.77
CA LEU A 139 5.14 9.56 5.08
C LEU A 139 4.87 9.38 6.58
N VAL A 140 5.85 8.94 7.36
CA VAL A 140 5.72 8.84 8.83
C VAL A 140 5.63 10.23 9.47
N LEU A 141 6.46 11.18 9.01
CA LEU A 141 6.43 12.56 9.49
C LEU A 141 5.09 13.22 9.13
N ASP A 142 4.64 13.13 7.88
CA ASP A 142 3.33 13.62 7.44
C ASP A 142 2.17 13.07 8.29
N GLN A 143 2.22 11.78 8.64
CA GLN A 143 1.22 11.15 9.48
C GLN A 143 1.25 11.65 10.93
N ARG A 144 2.43 12.02 11.45
CA ARG A 144 2.59 12.58 12.79
C ARG A 144 2.11 14.03 12.86
N GLU A 145 2.46 14.85 11.88
CA GLU A 145 2.01 16.25 11.78
C GLU A 145 0.48 16.30 11.75
N ARG A 146 -0.16 15.52 10.88
CA ARG A 146 -1.63 15.43 10.81
C ARG A 146 -2.29 14.94 12.10
N LYS A 147 -1.64 14.03 12.84
CA LYS A 147 -2.14 13.59 14.15
C LYS A 147 -2.01 14.69 15.20
N GLY A 148 -0.91 15.44 15.18
CA GLY A 148 -0.68 16.60 16.04
C GLY A 148 -1.68 17.72 15.78
N GLU A 149 -1.96 18.04 14.51
CA GLU A 149 -2.97 19.03 14.12
C GLU A 149 -4.38 18.63 14.58
N ARG A 150 -4.74 17.34 14.44
CA ARG A 150 -6.03 16.84 14.93
C ARG A 150 -6.12 16.87 16.46
N ALA A 151 -5.05 16.55 17.16
CA ALA A 151 -5.00 16.66 18.63
C ALA A 151 -5.11 18.13 19.08
N GLY A 152 -4.39 19.05 18.43
CA GLY A 152 -4.45 20.48 18.71
C GLY A 152 -5.80 21.12 18.35
N HIS A 153 -6.47 20.68 17.29
CA HIS A 153 -7.82 21.12 16.94
C HIS A 153 -8.88 20.63 17.95
N VAL A 154 -8.68 19.44 18.54
CA VAL A 154 -9.55 18.94 19.61
C VAL A 154 -9.32 19.70 20.92
N GLU A 155 -8.08 20.10 21.23
CA GLU A 155 -7.79 20.97 22.40
C GLU A 155 -8.32 22.40 22.23
N LEU A 156 -8.34 22.95 21.00
CA LEU A 156 -8.95 24.26 20.70
C LEU A 156 -10.49 24.24 20.62
N ALA A 157 -11.11 23.06 20.50
CA ALA A 157 -12.57 22.90 20.52
C ALA A 157 -13.14 22.80 21.95
N VAL A 158 -12.30 22.68 22.98
CA VAL A 158 -12.70 22.79 24.39
C VAL A 158 -12.35 24.19 24.89
N VAL A 159 -13.05 25.20 24.37
CA VAL A 159 -13.11 26.52 25.02
C VAL A 159 -14.24 26.48 26.05
N PRO A 160 -13.97 26.47 27.37
CA PRO A 160 -15.02 26.67 28.37
C PRO A 160 -15.30 28.17 28.45
N GLY A 161 -16.22 28.67 27.62
CA GLY A 161 -16.57 30.09 27.70
C GLY A 161 -17.64 30.57 26.74
N SER A 162 -18.87 30.73 27.28
CA SER A 162 -19.96 31.59 26.78
C SER A 162 -20.79 31.03 25.60
N ALA A 163 -22.12 30.93 25.61
CA ALA A 163 -23.18 31.31 26.53
C ALA A 163 -24.50 30.62 26.09
N GLY A 164 -25.45 30.46 27.03
CA GLY A 164 -26.88 30.44 26.68
C GLY A 164 -27.71 29.30 27.26
N GLY A 165 -28.43 29.56 28.35
CA GLY A 165 -29.61 28.76 28.73
C GLY A 165 -29.73 28.39 30.21
N ARG A 166 -29.82 29.38 31.12
CA ARG A 166 -30.35 29.14 32.47
C ARG A 166 -31.83 28.75 32.39
N LYS A 167 -32.13 27.45 32.35
CA LYS A 167 -33.47 26.94 32.70
C LYS A 167 -33.57 26.87 34.22
N ARG A 168 -34.30 27.82 34.81
CA ARG A 168 -34.70 27.81 36.22
C ARG A 168 -35.56 26.57 36.48
N ALA A 169 -35.19 25.76 37.46
CA ALA A 169 -36.02 24.70 37.99
C ALA A 169 -37.20 25.32 38.78
N ARG A 170 -38.44 24.91 38.47
CA ARG A 170 -39.60 25.17 39.31
C ARG A 170 -39.51 24.25 40.54
N VAL A 171 -39.47 24.85 41.72
CA VAL A 171 -39.68 24.16 43.00
C VAL A 171 -41.17 23.87 43.14
N SER A 172 -41.52 22.63 43.46
CA SER A 172 -42.83 22.25 43.99
C SER A 172 -42.58 21.47 45.27
N GLN A 173 -42.95 22.06 46.40
CA GLN A 173 -43.39 21.39 47.64
C GLN A 173 -44.13 22.43 48.51
N GLY A 174 -45.29 22.03 49.03
CA GLY A 174 -46.04 22.74 50.07
C GLY A 174 -47.15 23.62 49.57
#